data_AF-A0A418WWS4-F1
#
_entry.id   AF-A0A418WWS4-F1
#
_cell.length_a   1.000
_cell.length_b   1.000
_cell.length_c   1.000
_cell.angle_alpha   90.00
_cell.angle_beta   90.00
_cell.angle_gamma   90.00
#
_symmetry.space_group_name_H-M   'P 1'
#
loop_
_entity.id
_entity.type
_entity.pdbx_description
1 polymer ?
#
loop_
_entity_poly.entity_id
_entity_poly.type
_entity_poly.pdbx_seq_one_letter_code
_entity_poly.pdbx_strand_id
1 'polypeptide(L)' 'MTPKDVTADEATAQDVMERNLSSADADQRMEDLLDDSVEATFPASDPIAITLPHRKRPAKGPLKPQKY' A
#
# COMPACT_ATOMS: atom_id res chain seq x y z
N MET A 1 -16.17 3.50 -16.13
CA MET A 1 -17.44 3.66 -15.39
C MET A 1 -17.13 3.38 -13.94
N THR A 2 -17.49 4.26 -13.01
CA THR A 2 -17.47 3.92 -11.58
C THR A 2 -18.88 3.47 -11.20
N PRO A 3 -19.07 2.28 -10.61
CA PRO A 3 -20.41 1.84 -10.25
C PRO A 3 -20.85 2.65 -9.03
N LYS A 4 -21.66 3.69 -9.26
CA LYS A 4 -22.26 4.53 -8.21
C LYS A 4 -23.57 3.97 -7.66
N ASP A 5 -24.00 2.82 -8.18
CA ASP A 5 -25.35 2.30 -7.97
C ASP A 5 -25.41 1.05 -7.07
N VAL A 6 -24.28 0.59 -6.53
CA VAL A 6 -24.28 -0.54 -5.58
C VAL A 6 -24.65 -0.02 -4.19
N THR A 7 -25.77 -0.51 -3.66
CA THR A 7 -26.21 -0.16 -2.30
C THR A 7 -25.34 -0.87 -1.26
N ALA A 8 -25.21 -0.31 -0.05
CA ALA A 8 -24.36 -0.90 1.00
C ALA A 8 -24.77 -2.35 1.35
N ASP A 9 -26.07 -2.66 1.30
CA ASP A 9 -26.59 -4.01 1.53
C ASP A 9 -26.23 -4.97 0.38
N GLU A 10 -26.22 -4.50 -0.87
CA GLU A 10 -25.76 -5.29 -2.02
C GLU A 10 -24.24 -5.52 -2.01
N ALA A 11 -23.47 -4.50 -1.62
CA ALA A 11 -22.03 -4.60 -1.49
C ALA A 11 -21.64 -5.63 -0.41
N THR A 12 -22.32 -5.62 0.73
CA THR A 12 -22.09 -6.62 1.81
C THR A 12 -22.57 -8.02 1.44
N ALA A 13 -23.60 -8.15 0.62
CA ALA A 13 -24.05 -9.45 0.11
C ALA A 13 -23.07 -10.06 -0.91
N GLN A 14 -22.35 -9.22 -1.67
CA GLN A 14 -21.30 -9.65 -2.59
C GLN A 14 -19.95 -9.87 -1.91
N ASP A 15 -19.71 -9.33 -0.70
CA ASP A 15 -18.45 -9.44 0.06
C ASP A 15 -18.08 -10.89 0.49
N VAL A 16 -18.91 -11.88 0.13
CA VAL A 16 -18.58 -13.31 0.24
C VAL A 16 -18.25 -13.87 -1.14
N MET A 17 -17.23 -13.32 -1.79
CA MET A 17 -16.72 -13.88 -3.05
C MET A 17 -15.70 -14.96 -2.76
N GLU A 18 -16.13 -16.23 -2.80
CA GLU A 18 -15.21 -17.32 -3.05
C GLU A 18 -14.51 -17.07 -4.40
N ARG A 19 -13.16 -17.00 -4.40
CA ARG A 19 -12.35 -16.78 -5.62
C ARG A 19 -12.61 -17.92 -6.61
N ASN A 20 -13.21 -17.62 -7.76
CA ASN A 20 -13.60 -18.61 -8.76
C ASN A 20 -12.57 -18.67 -9.91
N LEU A 21 -11.35 -19.10 -9.57
CA LEU A 21 -10.24 -19.28 -10.54
C LEU A 21 -10.57 -20.27 -11.68
N SER A 22 -11.62 -21.07 -11.53
CA SER A 22 -12.16 -21.99 -12.55
C SER A 22 -13.39 -21.46 -13.31
N SER A 23 -13.71 -20.17 -13.19
CA SER A 23 -14.81 -19.55 -13.94
C SER A 23 -14.67 -19.83 -15.44
N ALA A 24 -15.81 -20.11 -16.08
CA ALA A 24 -15.89 -20.25 -17.54
C ALA A 24 -15.78 -18.90 -18.26
N ASP A 25 -16.04 -17.81 -17.53
CA ASP A 25 -15.88 -16.45 -18.03
C ASP A 25 -14.42 -16.01 -17.92
N ALA A 26 -13.85 -15.59 -19.06
CA ALA A 26 -12.44 -15.25 -19.17
C ALA A 26 -12.12 -13.92 -18.45
N ASP A 27 -13.07 -12.97 -18.48
CA ASP A 27 -12.91 -11.67 -17.84
C ASP A 27 -12.92 -11.84 -16.32
N GLN A 28 -13.89 -12.58 -15.76
CA GLN A 28 -13.91 -12.89 -14.32
C GLN A 28 -12.64 -13.63 -13.85
N ARG A 29 -12.18 -14.64 -14.60
CA ARG A 29 -10.94 -15.35 -14.23
C ARG A 29 -9.74 -14.41 -14.24
N MET A 30 -9.68 -13.48 -15.19
CA MET A 30 -8.56 -12.54 -15.30
C MET A 30 -8.52 -11.57 -14.11
N GLU A 31 -9.68 -11.05 -13.70
CA GLU A 31 -9.79 -10.20 -12.51
C GLU A 31 -9.38 -10.97 -11.24
N ASP A 32 -9.90 -12.19 -11.04
CA ASP A 32 -9.54 -13.00 -9.86
C ASP A 32 -8.03 -13.30 -9.80
N LEU A 33 -7.39 -13.53 -10.95
CA LEU A 33 -5.93 -13.74 -11.03
C LEU A 33 -5.12 -12.48 -10.76
N LEU A 34 -5.64 -11.31 -11.14
CA LEU A 34 -5.00 -10.03 -10.89
C LEU A 34 -4.99 -9.73 -9.39
N ASP A 35 -6.12 -9.92 -8.72
CA ASP A 35 -6.24 -9.71 -7.27
C ASP A 35 -5.27 -10.62 -6.49
N ASP A 36 -5.18 -11.90 -6.85
CA ASP A 36 -4.23 -12.85 -6.27
C ASP A 36 -2.77 -12.39 -6.44
N SER A 37 -2.43 -11.85 -7.60
CA SER A 37 -1.08 -11.37 -7.88
C SER A 37 -0.71 -10.13 -7.06
N VAL A 38 -1.70 -9.27 -6.80
CA VAL A 38 -1.55 -8.08 -5.97
C VAL A 38 -1.33 -8.49 -4.52
N GLU A 39 -2.17 -9.37 -3.97
CA GLU A 39 -2.02 -9.88 -2.60
C GLU A 39 -0.66 -10.57 -2.38
N ALA A 40 -0.16 -11.30 -3.37
CA ALA A 40 1.14 -11.97 -3.30
C ALA A 40 2.35 -11.03 -3.42
N THR A 41 2.20 -9.89 -4.10
CA THR A 41 3.32 -8.99 -4.45
C THR A 41 3.48 -7.82 -3.46
N PHE A 42 2.43 -7.49 -2.70
CA PHE A 42 2.50 -6.47 -1.67
C PHE A 42 2.65 -7.11 -0.28
N PRO A 43 3.85 -7.09 0.33
CA PRO A 43 3.98 -7.49 1.72
C PRO A 43 3.08 -6.60 2.57
N ALA A 44 2.33 -7.21 3.51
CA ALA A 44 1.48 -6.48 4.46
C ALA A 44 2.23 -5.46 5.34
N SER A 45 3.57 -5.38 5.21
CA SER A 45 4.42 -4.36 5.80
C SER A 45 5.37 -3.83 4.74
N ASP A 46 5.36 -2.52 4.52
CA ASP A 46 6.45 -1.81 3.87
C ASP A 46 7.80 -2.30 4.45
N PRO A 47 8.89 -2.31 3.65
CA PRO A 47 10.21 -2.66 4.18
C PRO A 47 10.54 -1.77 5.40
N ILE A 48 11.21 -2.36 6.40
CA ILE A 48 11.60 -1.64 7.63
C ILE A 48 12.32 -0.34 7.25
N ALA A 49 11.80 0.78 7.74
CA ALA A 49 12.40 2.09 7.49
C ALA A 49 13.85 2.12 8.01
N ILE A 50 14.80 2.36 7.11
CA ILE A 50 16.21 2.45 7.47
C ILE A 50 16.42 3.78 8.19
N THR A 51 16.56 3.73 9.52
CA THR A 51 16.98 4.91 10.29
C THR A 51 18.46 5.16 10.03
N LEU A 52 18.79 6.04 9.07
CA LEU A 52 20.15 6.56 8.98
C LEU A 52 20.43 7.36 10.27
N PRO A 53 21.57 7.14 10.93
CA PRO A 53 21.93 7.95 12.08
C PRO A 53 21.99 9.41 11.64
N HIS A 54 21.16 10.26 12.24
CA HIS A 54 21.29 11.69 12.10
C HIS A 54 22.68 12.07 12.57
N ARG A 55 23.55 12.43 11.61
CA ARG A 55 24.83 13.09 11.90
C ARG A 55 24.48 14.35 12.68
N LYS A 56 24.60 14.28 14.01
CA LYS A 56 24.47 15.44 14.88
C LYS A 56 25.39 16.50 14.31
N ARG A 57 24.82 17.56 13.74
CA ARG A 57 25.62 18.73 13.40
C ARG A 57 26.28 19.15 14.71
N PRO A 58 27.61 19.34 14.74
CA PRO A 58 28.23 19.88 15.94
C PRO A 58 27.47 21.14 16.29
N ALA A 59 26.96 21.21 17.51
CA ALA A 59 26.30 22.40 18.00
C ALA A 59 27.23 23.57 17.68
N LYS A 60 26.71 24.60 17.00
CA LYS A 60 27.45 25.85 16.86
C LYS A 60 27.65 26.36 18.28
N GLY A 61 28.80 26.02 18.86
CA GLY A 61 29.29 26.69 20.06
C GLY A 61 29.37 28.19 19.77
N PRO A 62 29.36 29.05 20.80
CA PRO A 62 29.40 30.48 20.61
C PRO A 62 30.54 30.82 19.66
N LEU A 63 30.22 31.49 18.54
CA LEU A 63 31.22 32.01 17.63
C LEU A 63 32.13 32.91 18.46
N LYS A 64 33.37 32.47 18.68
CA LYS A 64 34.36 33.30 19.36
C LYS A 64 34.51 34.58 18.53
N PRO A 65 34.46 35.78 19.13
CA PRO A 65 34.64 37.01 18.38
C PRO A 65 36.03 36.97 17.76
N GLN A 66 36.08 37.09 16.43
CA GLN A 66 37.34 37.32 15.74
C GLN A 66 37.84 38.70 16.15
N LYS A 67 39.01 38.73 16.79
CA LYS A 67 39.72 39.98 17.08
C LYS A 67 40.33 40.46 15.76
N TYR A 68 40.06 41.71 15.42
CA TYR A 68 40.75 42.44 14.36
C TYR A 68 42.18 42.75 14.78
#